data_AF-T1AJG0-F1
#
_entry.id   AF-T1AJG0-F1
#
_cell.length_a   1.000
_cell.length_b   1.000
_cell.length_c   1.000
_cell.angle_alpha   90.00
_cell.angle_beta   90.00
_cell.angle_gamma   90.00
#
_symmetry.space_group_name_H-M   'P 1'
#
loop_
_entity.id
_entity.type
_entity.pdbx_description
1 polymer ?
#
loop_
_entity_poly.entity_id
_entity_poly.type
_entity_poly.pdbx_seq_one_letter_code
_entity_poly.pdbx_strand_id
1 'polypeptide(L)'
;RYWKDSRLELFGQRVQRRVLVIGAGRSGDALVRDLRRDAEYRVVGFIDDAPQLRGARVQGVPVLGSMAELVDLARASSAEMLLIAVPSASVAQMRVIVSACERTGLPFRT
;
A
#
# COMPACT_ATOMS: atom_id res chain seq x y z
N ARG A 1 42.90 -22.64 4.25
CA ARG A 1 42.71 -21.53 3.28
C ARG A 1 41.33 -21.67 2.65
N TYR A 2 40.27 -21.19 3.30
CA TYR A 2 38.93 -21.03 2.72
C TYR A 2 38.26 -19.86 3.42
N TRP A 3 38.47 -18.67 2.88
CA TRP A 3 37.77 -17.43 3.22
C TRP A 3 37.17 -16.91 1.91
N LYS A 4 36.10 -17.55 1.46
CA LYS A 4 35.31 -17.27 0.25
C LYS A 4 34.02 -18.07 0.49
N ASP A 5 32.82 -17.54 0.64
CA ASP A 5 32.23 -16.28 0.24
C ASP A 5 31.02 -16.05 1.16
N SER A 6 31.04 -15.06 2.04
CA SER A 6 29.84 -14.72 2.84
C SER A 6 29.56 -13.22 2.93
N ARG A 7 30.28 -12.42 2.14
CA ARG A 7 30.15 -10.95 2.15
C ARG A 7 29.36 -10.41 0.96
N LEU A 8 28.97 -11.26 0.00
CA LEU A 8 28.19 -10.85 -1.17
C LEU A 8 26.70 -11.20 -1.07
N GLU A 9 26.28 -12.12 -0.19
CA GLU A 9 24.87 -12.42 0.04
C GLU A 9 24.17 -11.42 0.98
N LEU A 10 24.93 -10.57 1.67
CA LEU A 10 24.41 -9.55 2.60
C LEU A 10 23.85 -8.30 1.90
N PHE A 11 23.89 -8.22 0.56
CA PHE A 11 23.39 -7.08 -0.22
C PHE A 11 22.35 -7.47 -1.27
N GLY A 12 21.87 -8.71 -1.27
CA GLY A 12 20.66 -9.09 -2.00
C GLY A 12 19.43 -8.61 -1.26
N GLN A 13 19.21 -7.29 -1.15
CA GLN A 13 17.93 -6.77 -0.68
C GLN A 13 16.85 -7.37 -1.58
N ARG A 14 16.05 -8.28 -1.03
CA ARG A 14 14.79 -8.70 -1.63
C ARG A 14 13.98 -7.40 -1.78
N VAL A 15 13.88 -6.88 -3.01
CA VAL A 15 13.22 -5.60 -3.28
C VAL A 15 11.73 -5.82 -3.03
N GLN A 16 11.27 -5.44 -1.85
CA GLN A 16 9.86 -5.51 -1.50
C GLN A 16 9.11 -4.47 -2.31
N ARG A 17 8.08 -4.92 -3.03
CA ARG A 17 7.24 -4.06 -3.84
C ARG A 17 6.48 -3.09 -2.94
N ARG A 18 6.61 -1.80 -3.20
CA ARG A 18 5.98 -0.74 -2.40
C ARG A 18 4.51 -0.62 -2.74
N VAL A 19 3.65 -0.67 -1.72
CA VAL A 19 2.19 -0.75 -1.90
C VAL A 19 1.45 0.30 -1.10
N LEU A 20 0.49 0.97 -1.73
CA LEU A 20 -0.52 1.76 -1.02
C LEU A 20 -1.79 0.93 -0.85
N VAL A 21 -2.40 1.00 0.31
CA VAL A 21 -3.69 0.34 0.59
C VAL A 21 -4.79 1.39 0.61
N ILE A 22 -5.82 1.19 -0.23
CA ILE A 22 -7.03 2.02 -0.26
C ILE A 22 -8.01 1.46 0.76
N GLY A 23 -8.38 2.27 1.75
CA GLY A 23 -9.18 1.86 2.91
C GLY A 23 -8.32 1.48 4.11
N ALA A 24 -8.38 2.28 5.16
CA ALA A 24 -7.73 2.11 6.47
C ALA A 24 -8.68 1.57 7.55
N GLY A 25 -9.87 1.11 7.15
CA GLY A 25 -10.82 0.42 8.02
C GLY A 25 -10.36 -1.00 8.41
N ARG A 26 -11.30 -1.80 8.94
CA ARG A 26 -11.01 -3.16 9.42
C ARG A 26 -10.41 -4.07 8.34
N SER A 27 -10.86 -3.95 7.10
CA SER A 27 -10.36 -4.73 5.97
C SER A 27 -8.92 -4.33 5.60
N GLY A 28 -8.60 -3.03 5.61
CA GLY A 28 -7.24 -2.55 5.39
C GLY A 28 -6.28 -2.99 6.49
N ASP A 29 -6.71 -2.91 7.74
CA ASP A 29 -5.95 -3.43 8.88
C ASP A 29 -5.64 -4.93 8.71
N ALA A 30 -6.65 -5.76 8.40
CA ALA A 30 -6.47 -7.18 8.15
C ALA A 30 -5.50 -7.44 6.99
N LEU A 31 -5.67 -6.76 5.85
CA LEU A 31 -4.79 -6.89 4.70
C LEU A 31 -3.34 -6.57 5.05
N VAL A 32 -3.07 -5.49 5.80
CA VAL A 32 -1.72 -5.13 6.21
C VAL A 32 -1.10 -6.18 7.13
N ARG A 33 -1.89 -6.83 8.01
CA ARG A 33 -1.39 -7.92 8.84
C ARG A 33 -0.99 -9.14 8.02
N ASP A 34 -1.73 -9.44 6.96
CA ASP A 34 -1.42 -10.55 6.06
C ASP A 34 -0.19 -10.24 5.20
N LEU A 35 -0.13 -9.04 4.61
CA LEU A 35 1.02 -8.58 3.80
C LEU A 35 2.32 -8.51 4.59
N ARG A 36 2.29 -8.27 5.91
CA ARG A 36 3.50 -8.30 6.75
C ARG A 36 4.14 -9.68 6.85
N ARG A 37 3.36 -10.74 6.63
CA ARG A 37 3.86 -12.12 6.60
C ARG A 37 4.47 -12.47 5.25
N ASP A 38 4.13 -11.69 4.23
CA ASP A 38 4.64 -11.83 2.87
C ASP A 38 5.85 -10.91 2.65
N ALA A 39 7.02 -11.51 2.45
CA ALA A 39 8.25 -10.76 2.20
C ALA A 39 8.28 -10.06 0.83
N GLU A 40 7.28 -10.26 -0.03
CA GLU A 40 7.16 -9.60 -1.34
C GLU A 40 6.71 -8.14 -1.24
N TYR A 41 5.91 -7.78 -0.23
CA TYR A 41 5.24 -6.48 -0.17
C TYR A 41 5.72 -5.60 0.98
N ARG A 42 5.84 -4.30 0.70
CA ARG A 42 6.06 -3.25 1.69
C ARG A 42 4.94 -2.24 1.63
N VAL A 43 4.06 -2.27 2.62
CA VAL A 43 2.98 -1.27 2.73
C VAL A 43 3.58 0.08 3.15
N VAL A 44 3.45 1.09 2.30
CA VAL A 44 4.03 2.43 2.51
C VAL A 44 3.04 3.43 3.07
N GLY A 45 1.74 3.15 2.97
CA GLY A 45 0.70 4.05 3.46
C GLY A 45 -0.70 3.56 3.16
N PHE A 46 -1.65 4.16 3.85
CA PHE A 46 -3.07 4.05 3.55
C PHE A 46 -3.60 5.31 2.86
N ILE A 47 -4.64 5.15 2.07
CA ILE A 47 -5.46 6.21 1.50
C ILE A 47 -6.90 5.97 1.97
N ASP A 48 -7.49 6.92 2.68
CA ASP A 48 -8.86 6.80 3.21
C ASP A 48 -9.50 8.18 3.35
N ASP A 49 -10.75 8.31 2.91
CA ASP A 49 -11.51 9.56 2.96
C ASP A 49 -12.17 9.81 4.33
N ALA A 50 -12.15 8.83 5.24
CA ALA A 50 -12.69 8.92 6.58
C ALA A 50 -11.99 10.05 7.38
N PRO A 51 -12.72 11.13 7.73
CA PRO A 51 -12.11 12.29 8.41
C PRO A 51 -11.42 11.93 9.72
N GLN A 52 -11.96 10.95 10.45
CA GLN A 52 -11.44 10.47 11.72
C GLN A 52 -10.09 9.73 11.60
N LEU A 53 -9.67 9.35 10.39
CA LEU A 53 -8.42 8.63 10.14
C LEU A 53 -7.30 9.56 9.63
N ARG A 54 -7.57 10.86 9.44
CA ARG A 54 -6.54 11.82 9.01
C ARG A 54 -5.43 11.94 10.05
N GLY A 55 -4.19 11.74 9.62
CA GLY A 55 -3.01 11.73 10.50
C GLY A 55 -2.90 10.51 11.42
N ALA A 56 -3.85 9.57 11.34
CA ALA A 56 -3.81 8.35 12.11
C ALA A 56 -2.76 7.36 11.57
N ARG A 57 -2.43 6.38 12.40
CA ARG A 57 -1.63 5.21 12.02
C ARG A 57 -2.43 3.95 12.29
N VAL A 58 -2.53 3.09 11.28
CA VAL A 58 -3.18 1.77 11.39
C VAL A 58 -2.09 0.72 11.30
N GLN A 59 -1.96 -0.14 12.31
CA GLN A 59 -0.83 -1.06 12.45
C GLN A 59 0.54 -0.36 12.39
N GLY A 60 0.62 0.93 12.72
CA GLY A 60 1.85 1.73 12.59
C GLY A 60 2.15 2.23 11.16
N VAL A 61 1.31 1.92 10.18
CA VAL A 61 1.36 2.48 8.82
C VAL A 61 0.54 3.77 8.80
N PRO A 62 1.07 4.88 8.24
CA PRO A 62 0.35 6.15 8.21
C PRO A 62 -0.81 6.15 7.21
N VAL A 63 -1.88 6.85 7.55
CA VAL A 63 -2.89 7.30 6.58
C VAL A 63 -2.37 8.58 5.93
N LEU A 64 -1.97 8.49 4.67
CA LEU A 64 -1.25 9.55 3.96
C LEU A 64 -2.19 10.67 3.47
N GLY A 65 -3.45 10.35 3.20
CA GLY A 65 -4.43 11.31 2.72
C GLY A 65 -5.66 10.64 2.11
N SER A 66 -6.35 11.43 1.30
CA SER A 66 -7.64 11.09 0.68
C SER A 66 -7.48 10.55 -0.75
N MET A 67 -8.57 10.04 -1.32
CA MET A 67 -8.62 9.58 -2.72
C MET A 67 -8.34 10.70 -3.71
N ALA A 68 -8.62 11.96 -3.34
CA ALA A 68 -8.32 13.13 -4.16
C ALA A 68 -6.81 13.34 -4.36
N GLU A 69 -6.00 12.93 -3.38
CA GLU A 69 -4.54 13.11 -3.36
C GLU A 69 -3.79 11.85 -3.86
N LEU A 70 -4.52 10.80 -4.23
CA LEU A 70 -3.96 9.47 -4.54
C LEU A 70 -2.83 9.51 -5.57
N VAL A 71 -2.98 10.29 -6.65
CA VAL A 71 -1.96 10.36 -7.72
C VAL A 71 -0.65 10.95 -7.21
N ASP A 72 -0.72 12.03 -6.44
CA ASP A 72 0.45 12.71 -5.91
C ASP A 72 1.10 11.90 -4.80
N LEU A 73 0.28 11.30 -3.93
CA LEU A 73 0.75 10.42 -2.86
C LEU A 73 1.37 9.13 -3.40
N ALA A 74 0.84 8.55 -4.48
CA ALA A 74 1.44 7.39 -5.15
C ALA A 74 2.85 7.70 -5.66
N ARG A 75 3.04 8.88 -6.27
CA ARG A 75 4.37 9.34 -6.72
C ARG A 75 5.31 9.65 -5.56
N ALA A 76 4.85 10.45 -4.59
CA ALA A 76 5.64 10.87 -3.44
C ALA A 76 6.08 9.68 -2.56
N SER A 77 5.24 8.65 -2.47
CA SER A 77 5.54 7.42 -1.73
C SER A 77 6.30 6.39 -2.57
N SER A 78 6.59 6.67 -3.85
CA SER A 78 7.18 5.72 -4.80
C SER A 78 6.43 4.38 -4.79
N ALA A 79 5.11 4.42 -4.78
CA ALA A 79 4.28 3.23 -4.82
C ALA A 79 4.41 2.54 -6.19
N GLU A 80 4.43 1.21 -6.17
CA GLU A 80 4.54 0.36 -7.37
C GLU A 80 3.26 -0.45 -7.62
N MET A 81 2.32 -0.42 -6.67
CA MET A 81 1.02 -1.08 -6.73
C MET A 81 0.04 -0.46 -5.72
N LEU A 82 -1.25 -0.57 -6.01
CA LEU A 82 -2.35 -0.21 -5.11
C LEU A 82 -3.15 -1.47 -4.74
N LEU A 83 -3.59 -1.59 -3.48
CA LEU A 83 -4.48 -2.66 -3.04
C LEU A 83 -5.75 -2.06 -2.44
N ILE A 84 -6.92 -2.47 -2.92
CA ILE A 84 -8.21 -1.89 -2.55
C ILE A 84 -8.86 -2.74 -1.46
N ALA A 85 -8.77 -2.29 -0.22
CA ALA A 85 -9.33 -2.95 0.95
C ALA A 85 -10.67 -2.31 1.39
N VAL A 86 -11.59 -2.12 0.45
CA VAL A 86 -12.92 -1.50 0.69
C VAL A 86 -14.05 -2.43 0.23
N PRO A 87 -14.22 -3.62 0.85
CA PRO A 87 -15.23 -4.59 0.41
C PRO A 87 -16.67 -4.10 0.62
N SER A 88 -16.87 -3.12 1.48
CA SER A 88 -18.18 -2.49 1.73
C SER A 88 -18.52 -1.38 0.75
N ALA A 89 -17.65 -1.06 -0.22
CA ALA A 89 -17.92 -0.04 -1.22
C ALA A 89 -19.12 -0.46 -2.09
N SER A 90 -20.07 0.45 -2.26
CA SER A 90 -21.11 0.30 -3.28
C SER A 90 -20.49 0.24 -4.68
N VAL A 91 -21.25 -0.26 -5.67
CA VAL A 91 -20.81 -0.30 -7.08
C VAL A 91 -20.38 1.10 -7.58
N ALA A 92 -21.11 2.14 -7.19
CA ALA A 92 -20.79 3.52 -7.56
C ALA A 92 -19.45 3.97 -6.93
N GLN A 93 -19.23 3.68 -5.64
CA GLN A 93 -17.98 4.00 -4.95
C GLN A 93 -16.80 3.22 -5.54
N MET A 94 -16.98 1.92 -5.82
CA MET A 94 -15.92 1.09 -6.40
C MET A 94 -15.50 1.62 -7.78
N ARG A 95 -16.44 2.08 -8.62
CA ARG A 95 -16.13 2.72 -9.91
C ARG A 95 -15.28 3.98 -9.73
N VAL A 96 -15.59 4.81 -8.74
CA VAL A 96 -14.80 6.02 -8.43
C VAL A 96 -13.40 5.62 -7.96
N ILE A 97 -13.28 4.62 -7.08
CA ILE A 97 -11.99 4.13 -6.59
C ILE A 97 -11.14 3.59 -7.74
N VAL A 98 -11.70 2.73 -8.58
CA VAL A 98 -11.01 2.15 -9.74
C VAL A 98 -10.56 3.25 -10.70
N SER A 99 -11.42 4.21 -11.03
CA SER A 99 -11.05 5.32 -11.91
C SER A 99 -9.92 6.18 -11.33
N ALA A 100 -9.91 6.40 -10.01
CA ALA A 100 -8.81 7.08 -9.34
C ALA A 100 -7.50 6.27 -9.39
N CYS A 101 -7.58 4.95 -9.20
CA CYS A 101 -6.44 4.04 -9.34
C CYS A 101 -5.88 4.04 -10.77
N GLU A 102 -6.74 3.98 -11.79
CA GLU A 102 -6.34 4.03 -13.21
C GLU A 102 -5.53 5.28 -13.54
N ARG A 103 -5.93 6.44 -12.99
CA ARG A 103 -5.21 7.72 -13.18
C ARG A 103 -3.78 7.71 -12.64
N THR A 104 -3.44 6.79 -11.74
CA THR A 104 -2.06 6.65 -11.24
C THR A 104 -1.14 5.94 -12.24
N GLY A 105 -1.70 5.15 -13.16
CA GLY A 105 -0.94 4.26 -14.05
C GLY A 105 -0.32 3.05 -13.34
N LEU A 106 -0.55 2.88 -12.03
CA LEU A 106 -0.05 1.74 -11.27
C LEU A 106 -1.00 0.55 -11.40
N PRO A 107 -0.47 -0.69 -11.38
CA PRO A 107 -1.31 -1.86 -11.26
C PRO A 107 -2.02 -1.87 -9.89
N PHE A 108 -3.25 -2.34 -9.87
CA PHE A 108 -4.05 -2.44 -8.65
C PHE A 108 -4.82 -3.75 -8.55
N ARG A 109 -5.14 -4.17 -7.33
CA ARG A 109 -5.95 -5.36 -7.03
C ARG A 109 -6.95 -5.03 -5.91
N THR A 110 -8.03 -5.80 -5.82
CA THR A 110 -9.03 -5.75 -4.73
C THR A 110 -8.82 -6.91 -3.78
#